data_AF-A0A645GBN1-F1
#
_entry.id   AF-A0A645GBN1-F1
#
_cell.length_a   1.000
_cell.length_b   1.000
_cell.length_c   1.000
_cell.angle_alpha   90.00
_cell.angle_beta   90.00
_cell.angle_gamma   90.00
#
_symmetry.space_group_name_H-M   'P 1'
#
loop_
_entity.id
_entity.type
_entity.pdbx_description
1 polymer ?
#
loop_
_entity_poly.entity_id
_entity_poly.type
_entity_poly.pdbx_seq_one_letter_code
_entity_poly.pdbx_strand_id
1 'polypeptide(L)'
;MEDTVSASFRFANGVVGSAAWCYVADFDLDEVTIIGSEGTLVFEGTSFEWIRLIKDGKTTNYTFETPEHVAMPFIQTVVDELNGKAKSPADATSAANGIRMFDELLKDYRKRYES
;
A
#
# COMPACT_ATOMS: atom_id res chain seq x y z
N MET A 1 -11.59 15.11 -7.94
CA MET A 1 -11.24 13.75 -7.52
C MET A 1 -11.46 12.88 -8.72
N GLU A 2 -10.45 12.14 -9.12
CA GLU A 2 -10.47 11.28 -10.29
C GLU A 2 -11.25 10.00 -9.98
N ASP A 3 -12.25 9.66 -10.79
CA ASP A 3 -13.09 8.48 -10.55
C ASP A 3 -12.36 7.17 -10.89
N THR A 4 -11.37 7.21 -11.78
CA THR A 4 -10.57 6.05 -12.17
C THR A 4 -9.16 6.44 -12.59
N VAL A 5 -8.16 5.81 -11.99
CA VAL A 5 -6.74 6.01 -12.28
C VAL A 5 -6.09 4.65 -12.45
N SER A 6 -5.26 4.49 -13.49
CA SER A 6 -4.38 3.33 -13.63
C SER A 6 -2.93 3.77 -13.84
N ALA A 7 -2.01 2.96 -13.34
CA ALA A 7 -0.60 3.23 -13.37
C ALA A 7 0.20 1.96 -13.69
N SER A 8 1.36 2.14 -14.31
CA SER A 8 2.38 1.11 -14.45
C SER A 8 3.74 1.73 -14.18
N PHE A 9 4.59 1.03 -13.44
CA PHE A 9 5.87 1.57 -12.98
C PHE A 9 6.94 0.48 -12.94
N ARG A 10 8.20 0.93 -12.94
CA ARG A 10 9.39 0.08 -12.85
C ARG A 10 10.35 0.65 -11.83
N PHE A 11 10.75 -0.16 -10.87
CA PHE A 11 11.76 0.17 -9.88
C PHE A 11 13.17 0.08 -10.47
N ALA A 12 14.13 0.77 -9.85
CA ALA A 12 15.54 0.77 -10.27
C ALA A 12 16.17 -0.64 -10.26
N ASN A 13 15.72 -1.53 -9.37
CA ASN A 13 16.16 -2.92 -9.30
C ASN A 13 15.51 -3.82 -10.38
N GLY A 14 14.66 -3.26 -11.25
CA GLY A 14 14.02 -3.97 -12.35
C GLY A 14 12.65 -4.55 -12.05
N VAL A 15 12.18 -4.54 -10.79
CA VAL A 15 10.81 -4.95 -10.43
C VAL A 15 9.81 -4.04 -11.13
N VAL A 16 8.75 -4.63 -11.67
CA VAL A 16 7.66 -3.91 -12.34
C VAL A 16 6.38 -4.04 -11.53
N GLY A 17 5.52 -3.05 -11.63
CA GLY A 17 4.22 -3.04 -10.98
C GLY A 17 3.16 -2.34 -11.82
N SER A 18 1.91 -2.69 -11.54
CA SER A 18 0.73 -2.04 -12.05
C SER A 18 -0.25 -1.81 -10.92
N ALA A 19 -1.01 -0.73 -10.98
CA ALA A 19 -2.04 -0.41 -10.01
C ALA A 19 -3.24 0.23 -10.70
N ALA A 20 -4.43 0.04 -10.13
CA ALA A 20 -5.65 0.71 -10.54
C ALA A 20 -6.46 1.08 -9.31
N TRP A 21 -7.06 2.27 -9.36
CA TRP A 21 -8.00 2.78 -8.38
C TRP A 21 -9.26 3.18 -9.14
N CYS A 22 -10.42 2.64 -8.77
CA CYS A 22 -11.70 2.91 -9.41
C CYS A 22 -12.77 3.12 -8.34
N TYR A 23 -13.28 4.35 -8.23
CA TYR A 23 -14.32 4.71 -7.26
C TYR A 23 -15.75 4.55 -7.81
N VAL A 24 -15.87 4.13 -9.07
CA VAL A 24 -17.15 3.91 -9.78
C VAL A 24 -17.33 2.45 -10.21
N ALA A 25 -16.59 1.54 -9.60
CA ALA A 25 -16.78 0.10 -9.79
C ALA A 25 -18.12 -0.36 -9.18
N ASP A 26 -18.69 -1.43 -9.74
CA ASP A 26 -19.90 -2.08 -9.23
C ASP A 26 -19.62 -3.15 -8.16
N PHE A 27 -18.36 -3.28 -7.75
CA PHE A 27 -17.89 -4.18 -6.70
C PHE A 27 -16.77 -3.53 -5.88
N ASP A 28 -16.63 -3.96 -4.63
CA ASP A 28 -15.51 -3.60 -3.77
C ASP A 28 -14.34 -4.58 -3.98
N LEU A 29 -13.15 -4.04 -4.20
CA LEU A 29 -11.92 -4.81 -4.27
C LEU A 29 -10.76 -4.00 -3.69
N ASP A 30 -10.13 -4.56 -2.67
CA ASP A 30 -8.87 -4.11 -2.12
C ASP A 30 -7.90 -5.29 -2.15
N GLU A 31 -7.02 -5.33 -3.16
CA GLU A 31 -6.11 -6.44 -3.34
C GLU A 31 -4.73 -5.95 -3.77
N VAL A 32 -3.72 -6.42 -3.05
CA VAL A 32 -2.31 -6.26 -3.38
C VAL A 32 -1.73 -7.64 -3.66
N THR A 33 -1.11 -7.79 -4.83
CA THR A 33 -0.42 -9.02 -5.23
C THR A 33 1.07 -8.78 -5.40
N ILE A 34 1.90 -9.55 -4.70
CA ILE A 34 3.35 -9.54 -4.81
C ILE A 34 3.81 -10.90 -5.34
N ILE A 35 4.41 -10.90 -6.54
CA ILE A 35 4.89 -12.12 -7.20
C ILE A 35 6.42 -12.18 -7.07
N GLY A 36 6.92 -13.23 -6.44
CA GLY A 36 8.36 -13.47 -6.26
C GLY A 36 8.78 -14.86 -6.71
N SER A 37 10.08 -15.12 -6.69
CA SER A 37 10.67 -16.42 -7.03
C SER A 37 10.25 -17.55 -6.10
N GLU A 38 9.79 -17.23 -4.88
CA GLU A 38 9.43 -18.22 -3.86
C GLU A 38 7.93 -18.37 -3.65
N GLY A 39 7.11 -17.72 -4.48
CA GLY A 39 5.66 -17.76 -4.40
C GLY A 39 5.02 -16.40 -4.64
N THR A 40 3.70 -16.36 -4.50
CA THR A 40 2.89 -15.17 -4.65
C THR A 40 2.17 -14.88 -3.35
N LEU A 41 2.26 -13.64 -2.87
CA LEU A 41 1.45 -13.14 -1.76
C LEU A 41 0.28 -12.35 -2.31
N VAL A 42 -0.91 -12.58 -1.77
CA VAL A 42 -2.12 -11.80 -2.05
C VAL A 42 -2.73 -11.38 -0.73
N PHE A 43 -3.11 -10.12 -0.58
CA PHE A 43 -3.68 -9.59 0.66
C PHE A 43 -4.47 -8.31 0.41
N GLU A 44 -5.31 -7.91 1.37
CA GLU A 44 -6.04 -6.63 1.35
C GLU A 44 -5.18 -5.53 1.96
N GLY A 45 -5.08 -4.38 1.29
CA GLY A 45 -4.21 -3.28 1.68
C GLY A 45 -4.73 -2.44 2.86
N THR A 46 -6.02 -2.54 3.18
CA THR A 46 -6.70 -1.66 4.15
C THR A 46 -7.34 -2.38 5.32
N SER A 47 -7.94 -3.54 5.12
CA SER A 47 -8.61 -4.33 6.18
C SER A 47 -7.61 -5.15 7.01
N PHE A 48 -6.49 -5.55 6.40
CA PHE A 48 -5.46 -6.43 6.98
C PHE A 48 -5.99 -7.75 7.58
N GLU A 49 -7.14 -8.25 7.12
CA GLU A 49 -7.80 -9.43 7.71
C GLU A 49 -7.16 -10.76 7.31
N TRP A 50 -6.58 -10.82 6.11
CA TRP A 50 -6.00 -12.05 5.59
C TRP A 50 -4.81 -11.82 4.66
N ILE A 51 -3.94 -12.84 4.59
CA ILE A 51 -2.86 -12.97 3.62
C ILE A 51 -2.91 -14.39 3.03
N ARG A 52 -2.85 -14.52 1.71
CA ARG A 52 -2.75 -15.79 0.98
C ARG A 52 -1.33 -15.95 0.43
N LEU A 53 -0.68 -17.07 0.73
CA LEU A 53 0.57 -17.49 0.10
C LEU A 53 0.28 -18.60 -0.91
N ILE A 54 0.57 -18.34 -2.18
CA ILE A 54 0.45 -19.30 -3.27
C ILE A 54 1.86 -19.79 -3.64
N LYS A 55 2.13 -21.07 -3.42
CA LYS A 55 3.44 -21.70 -3.68
C LYS A 55 3.25 -23.16 -4.08
N ASP A 56 3.94 -23.60 -5.14
CA ASP A 56 3.93 -24.99 -5.63
C ASP A 56 2.51 -25.54 -5.85
N GLY A 57 1.60 -24.71 -6.38
CA GLY A 57 0.19 -25.06 -6.61
C GLY A 57 -0.68 -25.15 -5.36
N LYS A 58 -0.14 -24.82 -4.18
CA LYS A 58 -0.87 -24.79 -2.90
C LYS A 58 -1.11 -23.35 -2.46
N THR A 59 -2.26 -23.12 -1.85
CA THR A 59 -2.61 -21.85 -1.22
C THR A 59 -2.69 -22.05 0.29
N THR A 60 -1.92 -21.25 1.04
CA THR A 60 -1.95 -21.19 2.50
C THR A 60 -2.57 -19.86 2.91
N ASN A 61 -3.64 -19.91 3.71
CA ASN A 61 -4.32 -18.73 4.21
C ASN A 61 -3.87 -18.42 5.63
N TYR A 62 -3.52 -17.16 5.88
CA TYR A 62 -3.27 -16.60 7.20
C TYR A 62 -4.37 -15.59 7.46
N THR A 63 -5.06 -15.72 8.60
CA THR A 63 -6.12 -14.80 9.01
C THR A 63 -5.74 -14.14 10.33
N PHE A 64 -6.11 -12.89 10.49
CA PHE A 64 -5.78 -12.08 11.66
C PHE A 64 -7.06 -11.51 12.27
N GLU A 65 -7.04 -11.25 13.57
CA GLU A 65 -8.11 -10.48 14.19
C GLU A 65 -7.94 -9.00 13.83
N THR A 66 -9.00 -8.40 13.31
CA THR A 66 -9.02 -6.97 12.98
C THR A 66 -8.78 -6.17 14.26
N PRO A 67 -7.73 -5.34 14.34
CA PRO A 67 -7.47 -4.56 15.53
C PRO A 67 -8.57 -3.50 15.70
N GLU A 68 -9.04 -3.32 16.94
CA GLU A 68 -10.06 -2.30 17.27
C GLU A 68 -9.64 -0.89 16.82
N HIS A 69 -8.33 -0.61 16.87
CA HIS A 69 -7.75 0.66 16.43
C HIS A 69 -6.51 0.41 15.56
N VAL A 70 -6.66 0.48 14.24
CA VAL A 70 -5.57 0.30 13.27
C VAL A 70 -4.43 1.31 13.47
N ALA A 71 -4.76 2.60 13.63
CA ALA A 71 -3.77 3.68 13.69
C ALA A 71 -3.20 3.94 15.09
N MET A 72 -3.90 3.54 16.16
CA MET A 72 -3.53 3.89 17.53
C MET A 72 -2.14 3.39 17.94
N PRO A 73 -1.73 2.14 17.63
CA PRO A 73 -0.38 1.66 17.95
C PRO A 73 0.71 2.58 17.38
N PHE A 74 0.56 3.02 16.13
CA PHE A 74 1.52 3.94 15.49
C PHE A 74 1.47 5.34 16.12
N ILE A 75 0.28 5.90 16.34
CA ILE A 75 0.10 7.20 17.00
C ILE A 75 0.79 7.23 18.36
N GLN A 76 0.64 6.16 19.14
CA GLN A 76 1.25 6.07 20.46
C GLN A 76 2.78 6.17 20.39
N THR A 77 3.41 5.56 19.38
CA THR A 77 4.87 5.66 19.21
C THR A 77 5.33 7.10 18.98
N VAL A 78 4.56 7.90 18.25
CA VAL A 78 4.85 9.32 18.01
C VAL A 78 4.66 10.13 19.29
N VAL A 79 3.57 9.86 20.02
CA VAL A 79 3.30 10.49 21.33
C VAL A 79 4.41 10.19 22.33
N ASP A 80 4.93 8.96 22.36
CA ASP A 80 6.01 8.56 23.26
C ASP A 80 7.33 9.26 22.92
N GLU A 81 7.64 9.48 21.64
CA GLU A 81 8.82 10.26 21.23
C GLU A 81 8.69 11.74 21.60
N LEU A 82 7.53 12.35 21.34
CA LEU A 82 7.28 13.74 21.70
C LEU A 82 7.37 13.99 23.21
N ASN A 83 7.07 12.97 24.02
CA ASN A 83 7.21 13.02 25.48
C ASN A 83 8.56 12.49 25.99
N GLY A 84 9.52 12.19 25.12
CA GLY A 84 10.87 11.74 25.48
C GLY A 84 10.95 10.35 26.10
N LYS A 85 9.94 9.49 25.90
CA LYS A 85 9.87 8.14 26.49
C LYS A 85 10.58 7.08 25.65
N ALA A 86 10.34 7.10 24.33
CA ALA A 86 10.90 6.13 23.39
C ALA A 86 10.94 6.75 21.99
N LYS A 87 11.86 6.30 21.12
CA LYS A 87 11.95 6.80 19.75
C LYS A 87 10.87 6.16 18.86
N SER A 88 10.16 6.95 18.06
CA SER A 88 9.20 6.43 17.09
C SER A 88 9.93 5.90 15.85
N PRO A 89 9.38 4.87 15.16
CA PRO A 89 9.81 4.52 13.81
C PRO A 89 9.33 5.52 12.74
N ALA A 90 8.55 6.53 13.09
CA ALA A 90 8.08 7.54 12.15
C ALA A 90 9.27 8.31 11.53
N ASP A 91 9.35 8.29 10.19
CA ASP A 91 10.37 9.02 9.44
C ASP A 91 9.71 9.85 8.34
N ALA A 92 9.81 11.17 8.48
CA ALA A 92 9.30 12.12 7.50
C ALA A 92 9.96 11.97 6.12
N THR A 93 11.21 11.53 6.07
CA THR A 93 11.94 11.31 4.80
C THR A 93 11.33 10.15 4.04
N SER A 94 11.10 9.02 4.71
CA SER A 94 10.43 7.87 4.14
C SER A 94 8.98 8.17 3.74
N ALA A 95 8.24 8.92 4.56
CA ALA A 95 6.88 9.35 4.23
C ALA A 95 6.85 10.23 2.95
N ALA A 96 7.78 11.17 2.82
CA ALA A 96 7.89 12.03 1.65
C ALA A 96 8.21 11.25 0.36
N ASN A 97 8.95 10.14 0.44
CA ASN A 97 9.21 9.28 -0.72
C ASN A 97 7.92 8.67 -1.28
N GLY A 98 6.99 8.26 -0.41
CA GLY A 98 5.68 7.76 -0.84
C GLY A 98 4.88 8.81 -1.61
N ILE A 99 4.81 10.03 -1.07
CA ILE A 99 4.13 11.17 -1.72
C ILE A 99 4.77 11.47 -3.08
N ARG A 100 6.10 11.54 -3.12
CA ARG A 100 6.84 11.80 -4.35
C ARG A 100 6.60 10.75 -5.43
N MET A 101 6.45 9.48 -5.05
CA MET A 101 6.11 8.42 -5.99
C MET A 101 4.75 8.68 -6.66
N PHE A 102 3.73 9.02 -5.88
CA PHE A 102 2.41 9.36 -6.42
C PHE A 102 2.44 10.61 -7.31
N ASP A 103 3.22 11.64 -6.93
CA ASP A 103 3.38 12.83 -7.75
C ASP A 103 4.01 12.53 -9.11
N GLU A 104 5.03 11.66 -9.18
CA GLU A 104 5.62 11.25 -10.45
C GLU A 104 4.66 10.36 -11.26
N LEU A 105 3.93 9.45 -10.61
CA LEU A 105 2.93 8.60 -11.29
C LEU A 105 1.81 9.41 -11.93
N LEU A 106 1.34 10.46 -11.26
CA LEU A 106 0.22 11.29 -11.73
C LEU A 106 0.66 12.46 -12.62
N LYS A 107 1.96 12.70 -12.78
CA LYS A 107 2.51 13.86 -13.48
C LYS A 107 1.97 14.05 -14.89
N ASP A 108 1.91 12.99 -15.68
CA ASP A 108 1.42 13.05 -17.06
C ASP A 108 -0.10 13.14 -17.15
N TYR A 109 -0.81 12.62 -16.14
CA TYR A 109 -2.26 12.80 -16.03
C TYR A 109 -2.59 14.27 -15.72
N ARG A 110 -1.99 14.83 -14.66
CA ARG A 110 -2.18 16.23 -14.24
C ARG A 110 -1.89 17.20 -15.38
N LYS A 111 -0.77 17.00 -16.12
CA LYS A 111 -0.44 17.78 -17.32
C LYS A 111 -1.51 17.76 -18.42
N ARG A 112 -2.27 16.66 -18.55
CA ARG A 112 -3.24 16.46 -19.63
C ARG A 112 -4.63 16.99 -19.31
N TYR A 113 -5.02 17.05 -18.03
CA TYR A 113 -6.41 17.29 -17.63
C TYR A 113 -6.59 18.42 -16.61
N GLU A 114 -5.52 18.95 -16.01
CA GLU A 114 -5.59 20.06 -15.04
C GLU A 114 -5.07 21.40 -15.59
N SER A 115 -4.90 21.53 -16.91
CA SER A 115 -4.43 22.78 -17.58
C SER A 115 -5.54 23.78 -17.85
#